data_AF-I1PRZ2-F1
#
_entry.id   AF-I1PRZ2-F1
#
_cell.length_a   1.000
_cell.length_b   1.000
_cell.length_c   1.000
_cell.angle_alpha   90.00
_cell.angle_beta   90.00
_cell.angle_gamma   90.00
#
_symmetry.space_group_name_H-M   'P 1'
#
loop_
_entity.id
_entity.type
_entity.pdbx_description
1 polymer ?
#
loop_
_entity_poly.entity_id
_entity_poly.type
_entity_poly.pdbx_seq_one_letter_code
_entity_poly.pdbx_strand_id
1 'polypeptide(L)'
;MDAAMEDAAAQSEREWDGGGGGGGADAVLGLAGASLSLCYHEAFGPQDELILLEAADDLLPDLLQGRVTVRGRPEEEAVLCTPSATYAMKFVGNSNSVFLIPPGESAAPTSRPNATDGDDNVASATDAVASIIKVASGNIELVRTAPRLDKLRKLLNERPYVLDEDLGSDVQHKGLYTWQDLCELVQASDGELTEQLSSISAVEIDGFWRMVDDSSANTILDMILHNSVLH
;
A
#
# COMPACT_ATOMS: atom_id res chain seq x y z
N MET A 1 -0.14 9.82 43.08
CA MET A 1 -0.92 10.30 41.92
C MET A 1 -0.45 9.47 40.76
N ASP A 2 -1.07 8.32 40.64
CA ASP A 2 -0.96 7.40 39.53
C ASP A 2 -1.58 8.05 38.29
N ALA A 3 -0.91 7.94 37.15
CA ALA A 3 -1.52 8.09 35.85
C ALA A 3 -0.83 7.11 34.90
N ALA A 4 -1.62 6.15 34.46
CA ALA A 4 -1.29 5.07 33.57
C ALA A 4 -0.72 5.56 32.23
N MET A 5 0.28 4.85 31.72
CA MET A 5 0.59 4.83 30.30
C MET A 5 0.41 3.37 29.86
N GLU A 6 -0.78 3.12 29.36
CA GLU A 6 -1.24 1.83 28.84
C GLU A 6 -0.73 1.73 27.39
N ASP A 7 0.24 0.85 27.20
CA ASP A 7 0.85 0.56 25.90
C ASP A 7 -0.11 -0.35 25.10
N ALA A 8 -0.90 0.28 24.23
CA ALA A 8 -1.83 -0.39 23.33
C ALA A 8 -1.15 -0.71 22.00
N ALA A 9 -0.19 -1.62 22.02
CA ALA A 9 0.33 -2.30 20.83
C ALA A 9 -0.09 -3.77 20.84
N ALA A 10 -1.40 -4.04 20.91
CA ALA A 10 -1.94 -5.34 20.59
C ALA A 10 -2.08 -5.43 19.06
N GLN A 11 -0.99 -5.80 18.39
CA GLN A 11 -1.05 -6.33 17.04
C GLN A 11 -1.89 -7.62 17.12
N SER A 12 -3.13 -7.57 16.63
CA SER A 12 -3.88 -8.77 16.33
C SER A 12 -3.33 -9.36 15.04
N GLU A 13 -2.18 -10.00 15.14
CA GLU A 13 -1.87 -11.09 14.21
C GLU A 13 -2.99 -12.12 14.39
N ARG A 14 -4.00 -12.08 13.51
CA ARG A 14 -4.86 -13.24 13.32
C ARG A 14 -3.96 -14.29 12.68
N GLU A 15 -3.24 -15.01 13.53
CA GLU A 15 -2.66 -16.29 13.20
C GLU A 15 -3.82 -17.15 12.67
N TRP A 16 -3.72 -17.58 11.41
CA TRP A 16 -4.69 -18.51 10.83
C TRP A 16 -4.43 -19.84 11.51
N ASP A 17 -4.99 -20.02 12.70
CA ASP A 17 -4.96 -21.29 13.41
C ASP A 17 -5.72 -22.28 12.53
N GLY A 18 -5.00 -23.26 11.97
CA GLY A 18 -5.53 -24.31 11.09
C GLY A 18 -6.49 -25.27 11.78
N GLY A 19 -7.13 -24.84 12.88
CA GLY A 19 -8.06 -25.58 13.71
C GLY A 19 -9.50 -25.14 13.46
N GLY A 20 -10.05 -25.51 12.30
CA GLY A 20 -11.47 -25.31 12.01
C GLY A 20 -11.82 -25.89 10.65
N GLY A 21 -12.25 -27.16 10.63
CA GLY A 21 -12.55 -27.87 9.39
C GLY A 21 -13.62 -27.17 8.56
N GLY A 22 -13.34 -26.88 7.28
CA GLY A 22 -14.32 -26.21 6.44
C GLY A 22 -13.88 -25.81 5.04
N GLY A 23 -13.86 -26.75 4.08
CA GLY A 23 -14.21 -26.46 2.68
C GLY A 23 -13.37 -25.39 1.97
N GLY A 24 -12.05 -25.55 1.90
CA GLY A 24 -11.20 -24.55 1.28
C GLY A 24 -11.12 -24.62 -0.25
N ALA A 25 -10.22 -23.80 -0.82
CA ALA A 25 -10.06 -23.57 -2.26
C ALA A 25 -9.79 -24.86 -3.08
N ASP A 26 -9.33 -25.93 -2.43
CA ASP A 26 -9.08 -27.22 -3.07
C ASP A 26 -10.36 -27.86 -3.65
N ALA A 27 -11.52 -27.56 -3.06
CA ALA A 27 -12.83 -27.99 -3.58
C ALA A 27 -13.15 -27.42 -4.98
N VAL A 28 -12.43 -26.36 -5.39
CA VAL A 28 -12.61 -25.67 -6.68
C VAL A 28 -11.65 -26.20 -7.76
N LEU A 29 -10.59 -26.90 -7.36
CA LEU A 29 -9.59 -27.45 -8.27
C LEU A 29 -10.19 -28.63 -9.06
N GLY A 30 -10.58 -28.40 -10.31
CA GLY A 30 -11.13 -29.44 -11.19
C GLY A 30 -12.60 -29.28 -11.57
N LEU A 31 -13.20 -28.10 -11.36
CA LEU A 31 -14.54 -27.73 -11.85
C LEU A 31 -14.60 -27.61 -13.39
N ALA A 32 -14.33 -28.69 -14.11
CA ALA A 32 -14.51 -28.78 -15.55
C ALA A 32 -15.98 -29.11 -15.89
N GLY A 33 -16.90 -28.22 -15.51
CA GLY A 33 -18.34 -28.34 -15.79
C GLY A 33 -19.19 -29.08 -14.75
N ALA A 34 -18.62 -29.35 -13.56
CA ALA A 34 -19.38 -29.88 -12.42
C ALA A 34 -20.07 -28.76 -11.62
N SER A 35 -21.18 -29.06 -10.94
CA SER A 35 -21.82 -28.16 -9.98
C SER A 35 -21.16 -28.28 -8.61
N LEU A 36 -20.86 -27.15 -7.97
CA LEU A 36 -20.32 -27.08 -6.62
C LEU A 36 -21.35 -26.48 -5.66
N SER A 37 -21.47 -27.06 -4.47
CA SER A 37 -22.23 -26.45 -3.38
C SER A 37 -21.39 -25.38 -2.69
N LEU A 38 -22.00 -24.22 -2.42
CA LEU A 38 -21.34 -23.11 -1.73
C LEU A 38 -21.93 -22.96 -0.32
N CYS A 39 -21.08 -22.74 0.67
CA CYS A 39 -21.49 -22.31 2.00
C CYS A 39 -20.79 -21.00 2.40
N TYR A 40 -21.34 -20.29 3.37
CA TYR A 40 -20.68 -19.13 3.96
C TYR A 40 -19.79 -19.60 5.10
N HIS A 41 -18.54 -19.15 5.09
CA HIS A 41 -17.60 -19.37 6.19
C HIS A 41 -18.10 -18.63 7.45
N GLU A 42 -17.70 -19.08 8.65
CA GLU A 42 -18.06 -18.38 9.90
C GLU A 42 -17.55 -16.94 9.93
N ALA A 43 -16.41 -16.71 9.28
CA ALA A 43 -15.82 -15.38 9.08
C ALA A 43 -16.43 -14.59 7.91
N PHE A 44 -17.51 -15.08 7.27
CA PHE A 44 -18.15 -14.38 6.17
C PHE A 44 -18.72 -13.04 6.64
N GLY A 45 -18.40 -11.97 5.92
CA GLY A 45 -18.88 -10.64 6.22
C GLY A 45 -18.47 -9.62 5.16
N PRO A 46 -18.76 -8.33 5.37
CA PRO A 46 -18.34 -7.27 4.45
C PRO A 46 -16.81 -7.24 4.26
N GLN A 47 -16.07 -7.61 5.31
CA GLN A 47 -14.61 -7.64 5.37
C GLN A 47 -14.01 -6.49 4.54
N ASP A 48 -14.34 -5.24 4.90
CA ASP A 48 -13.86 -4.04 4.19
C ASP A 48 -12.32 -3.96 4.20
N GLU A 49 -11.68 -4.74 5.09
CA GLU A 49 -10.24 -4.98 5.19
C GLU A 49 -9.63 -5.72 3.98
N LEU A 50 -10.42 -6.50 3.23
CA LEU A 50 -9.95 -7.23 2.06
C LEU A 50 -10.40 -6.56 0.76
N ILE A 51 -9.45 -6.16 -0.07
CA ILE A 51 -9.71 -5.64 -1.41
C ILE A 51 -8.84 -6.34 -2.43
N LEU A 52 -9.39 -6.62 -3.61
CA LEU A 52 -8.62 -7.19 -4.70
C LEU A 52 -7.76 -6.10 -5.33
N LEU A 53 -6.49 -6.39 -5.57
CA LEU A 53 -5.57 -5.53 -6.29
C LEU A 53 -5.18 -6.20 -7.60
N GLU A 54 -5.45 -5.54 -8.72
CA GLU A 54 -4.96 -5.94 -10.03
C GLU A 54 -3.62 -5.25 -10.28
N ALA A 55 -2.58 -6.08 -10.41
CA ALA A 55 -1.21 -5.64 -10.63
C ALA A 55 -0.62 -6.36 -11.84
N ALA A 56 0.08 -5.62 -12.69
CA ALA A 56 0.80 -6.18 -13.81
C ALA A 56 2.05 -6.96 -13.33
N ASP A 57 2.54 -7.87 -14.16
CA ASP A 57 3.64 -8.78 -13.83
C ASP A 57 4.93 -8.07 -13.40
N ASP A 58 5.17 -6.87 -13.94
CA ASP A 58 6.32 -6.02 -13.60
C ASP A 58 6.28 -5.46 -12.18
N LEU A 59 5.08 -5.36 -11.58
CA LEU A 59 4.88 -4.91 -10.20
C LEU A 59 4.99 -6.03 -9.17
N LEU A 60 4.81 -7.29 -9.58
CA LEU A 60 4.83 -8.43 -8.67
C LEU A 60 6.11 -8.53 -7.83
N PRO A 61 7.33 -8.30 -8.37
CA PRO A 61 8.55 -8.34 -7.56
C PRO A 61 8.55 -7.31 -6.43
N ASP A 62 8.06 -6.10 -6.68
CA ASP A 62 8.02 -5.03 -5.67
C ASP A 62 6.93 -5.31 -4.63
N LEU A 63 5.75 -5.79 -5.07
CA LEU A 63 4.62 -6.14 -4.21
C LEU A 63 4.95 -7.30 -3.26
N LEU A 64 5.47 -8.41 -3.79
CA LEU A 64 5.78 -9.62 -3.01
C LEU A 64 6.92 -9.41 -2.02
N GLN A 65 7.81 -8.45 -2.28
CA GLN A 65 8.92 -8.10 -1.39
C GLN A 65 8.56 -7.00 -0.38
N GLY A 66 7.33 -6.48 -0.41
CA GLY A 66 6.90 -5.40 0.47
C GLY A 66 7.62 -4.07 0.22
N ARG A 67 8.09 -3.83 -1.01
CA ARG A 67 8.82 -2.60 -1.40
C ARG A 67 7.90 -1.51 -1.96
N VAL A 68 6.60 -1.61 -1.70
CA VAL A 68 5.60 -0.62 -2.14
C VAL A 68 5.09 0.18 -0.96
N THR A 69 4.71 1.43 -1.21
CA THR A 69 4.09 2.31 -0.21
C THR A 69 2.85 2.97 -0.79
N VAL A 70 1.82 3.16 0.04
CA VAL A 70 0.64 3.95 -0.34
C VAL A 70 0.85 5.37 0.18
N ARG A 71 0.74 6.37 -0.70
CA ARG A 71 0.95 7.78 -0.38
C ARG A 71 -0.27 8.62 -0.78
N GLY A 72 -0.54 9.65 0.00
CA GLY A 72 -1.66 10.57 -0.23
C GLY A 72 -2.26 11.02 1.08
N ARG A 73 -2.63 12.31 1.15
CA ARG A 73 -3.35 12.86 2.29
C ARG A 73 -4.83 12.44 2.26
N PRO A 74 -5.57 12.52 3.38
CA PRO A 74 -6.99 12.16 3.43
C PRO A 74 -7.88 12.88 2.40
N GLU A 75 -7.48 14.09 2.00
CA GLU A 75 -8.16 14.93 1.00
C GLU A 75 -7.67 14.70 -0.45
N GLU A 76 -6.70 13.82 -0.66
CA GLU A 76 -6.11 13.49 -1.97
C GLU A 76 -6.45 12.04 -2.36
N GLU A 77 -6.49 11.77 -3.67
CA GLU A 77 -6.58 10.38 -4.16
C GLU A 77 -5.29 9.63 -3.83
N ALA A 78 -5.37 8.44 -3.23
CA ALA A 78 -4.19 7.65 -2.90
C ALA A 78 -3.44 7.17 -4.16
N VAL A 79 -2.11 7.13 -4.06
CA VAL A 79 -1.22 6.52 -5.06
C VAL A 79 -0.41 5.40 -4.44
N LEU A 80 -0.08 4.39 -5.25
CA LEU A 80 0.87 3.34 -4.89
C LEU A 80 2.22 3.67 -5.50
N CYS A 81 3.25 3.73 -4.66
CA CYS A 81 4.62 4.01 -5.07
C CYS A 81 5.46 2.74 -4.93
N THR A 82 6.08 2.35 -6.05
CA THR A 82 7.24 1.46 -6.05
C THR A 82 8.50 2.30 -5.75
N PRO A 83 9.71 1.72 -5.64
CA PRO A 83 10.91 2.51 -5.45
C PRO A 83 11.24 3.47 -6.60
N SER A 84 10.69 3.22 -7.81
CA SER A 84 11.06 3.96 -9.03
C SER A 84 9.90 4.61 -9.80
N ALA A 85 8.64 4.33 -9.42
CA ALA A 85 7.49 4.80 -10.16
C ALA A 85 6.23 4.94 -9.29
N THR A 86 5.39 5.89 -9.66
CA THR A 86 4.08 6.17 -9.04
C THR A 86 2.91 5.62 -9.89
N TYR A 87 1.92 5.03 -9.21
CA TYR A 87 0.71 4.45 -9.80
C TYR A 87 -0.54 5.03 -9.14
N ALA A 88 -1.48 5.51 -9.96
CA ALA A 88 -2.81 5.89 -9.50
C ALA A 88 -3.62 4.63 -9.17
N MET A 89 -4.31 4.63 -8.03
CA MET A 89 -5.17 3.55 -7.58
C MET A 89 -6.62 3.86 -7.96
N LYS A 90 -7.26 3.01 -8.78
CA LYS A 90 -8.65 3.20 -9.22
C LYS A 90 -9.50 2.01 -8.87
N PHE A 91 -10.60 2.24 -8.16
CA PHE A 91 -11.58 1.19 -7.92
C PHE A 91 -12.46 0.96 -9.14
N VAL A 92 -12.49 -0.28 -9.61
CA VAL A 92 -13.33 -0.73 -10.72
C VAL A 92 -14.29 -1.79 -10.20
N GLY A 93 -15.59 -1.51 -10.35
CA GLY A 93 -16.64 -2.45 -9.96
C GLY A 93 -16.78 -3.58 -10.97
N ASN A 94 -17.03 -4.79 -10.50
CA ASN A 94 -17.31 -5.94 -11.35
C ASN A 94 -18.83 -6.13 -11.53
N SER A 95 -19.24 -6.60 -12.71
CA SER A 95 -20.65 -7.02 -12.95
C SER A 95 -20.90 -8.46 -12.49
N ASN A 96 -19.82 -9.23 -12.31
CA ASN A 96 -19.84 -10.63 -11.91
C ASN A 96 -19.44 -10.75 -10.45
N SER A 97 -20.09 -11.63 -9.71
CA SER A 97 -19.69 -11.93 -8.33
C SER A 97 -18.39 -12.72 -8.31
N VAL A 98 -17.36 -12.16 -7.68
CA VAL A 98 -16.10 -12.87 -7.41
C VAL A 98 -16.14 -13.35 -5.96
N PHE A 99 -16.03 -14.66 -5.76
CA PHE A 99 -16.04 -15.27 -4.43
C PHE A 99 -14.61 -15.56 -3.98
N LEU A 100 -14.24 -15.04 -2.81
CA LEU A 100 -12.98 -15.37 -2.15
C LEU A 100 -13.20 -16.61 -1.28
N ILE A 101 -12.42 -17.65 -1.55
CA ILE A 101 -12.43 -18.93 -0.86
C ILE A 101 -11.04 -19.13 -0.27
N PRO A 102 -10.89 -19.27 1.06
CA PRO A 102 -9.61 -19.43 1.71
C PRO A 102 -9.00 -20.81 1.38
N PRO A 103 -7.67 -20.97 1.45
CA PRO A 103 -7.04 -22.29 1.39
C PRO A 103 -7.46 -23.15 2.59
N GLY A 104 -7.60 -24.47 2.39
CA GLY A 104 -8.00 -25.42 3.44
C GLY A 104 -8.60 -26.71 2.87
N GLU A 105 -8.55 -27.80 3.66
CA GLU A 105 -9.11 -29.08 3.22
C GLU A 105 -10.62 -28.98 2.98
N SER A 106 -11.09 -29.67 1.92
CA SER A 106 -12.52 -29.76 1.60
C SER A 106 -13.27 -30.31 2.81
N ALA A 107 -14.34 -29.64 3.23
CA ALA A 107 -15.23 -30.17 4.25
C ALA A 107 -15.78 -31.50 3.71
N ALA A 108 -15.69 -32.55 4.53
CA ALA A 108 -16.51 -33.73 4.31
C ALA A 108 -17.99 -33.28 4.32
N PRO A 109 -18.84 -33.86 3.45
CA PRO A 109 -20.22 -33.42 3.31
C PRO A 109 -20.89 -33.45 4.68
N THR A 110 -21.35 -32.27 5.13
CA THR A 110 -22.22 -32.21 6.30
C THR A 110 -23.48 -33.00 5.93
N SER A 111 -23.66 -34.14 6.59
CA SER A 111 -24.85 -34.97 6.46
C SER A 111 -26.07 -34.09 6.67
N ARG A 112 -26.82 -33.84 5.59
CA ARG A 112 -28.12 -33.17 5.63
C ARG A 112 -28.96 -33.78 6.76
N PRO A 113 -29.39 -33.03 7.79
CA PRO A 113 -30.38 -33.54 8.72
C PRO A 113 -31.73 -33.43 8.00
N ASN A 114 -32.10 -34.48 7.26
CA ASN A 114 -33.47 -34.96 7.00
C ASN A 114 -33.54 -35.70 5.66
N ALA A 115 -33.47 -37.02 5.73
CA ALA A 115 -34.28 -37.90 4.88
C ALA A 115 -34.49 -39.20 5.67
N THR A 116 -35.62 -39.29 6.35
CA THR A 116 -36.20 -40.58 6.73
C THR A 116 -36.48 -41.38 5.47
N ASP A 117 -36.19 -42.67 5.57
CA ASP A 117 -36.63 -43.79 4.74
C ASP A 117 -35.87 -44.06 3.41
N GLY A 118 -34.95 -45.02 3.52
CA GLY A 118 -34.73 -46.16 2.62
C GLY A 118 -34.62 -45.92 1.11
N ASP A 119 -33.42 -46.06 0.54
CA ASP A 119 -33.04 -47.21 -0.31
C ASP A 119 -31.54 -47.09 -0.67
N ASP A 120 -30.88 -48.22 -0.80
CA ASP A 120 -29.45 -48.36 -1.10
C ASP A 120 -29.12 -47.96 -2.57
N ASN A 121 -27.88 -47.51 -2.76
CA ASN A 121 -27.17 -47.32 -4.05
C ASN A 121 -27.50 -46.08 -4.91
N VAL A 122 -26.90 -44.93 -4.56
CA VAL A 122 -26.02 -44.18 -5.49
C VAL A 122 -24.96 -43.46 -4.64
N ALA A 123 -23.71 -43.92 -4.68
CA ALA A 123 -22.56 -43.11 -4.25
C ALA A 123 -22.39 -41.95 -5.25
N SER A 124 -23.28 -40.96 -5.18
CA SER A 124 -23.22 -39.76 -5.99
C SER A 124 -22.13 -38.86 -5.42
N ALA A 125 -21.22 -38.45 -6.30
CA ALA A 125 -20.16 -37.47 -6.15
C ALA A 125 -19.99 -36.89 -4.74
N THR A 126 -18.79 -37.09 -4.16
CA THR A 126 -18.27 -36.27 -3.05
C THR A 126 -18.73 -34.83 -3.23
N ASP A 127 -19.73 -34.42 -2.45
CA ASP A 127 -20.41 -33.14 -2.57
C ASP A 127 -19.44 -32.11 -2.00
N ALA A 128 -18.44 -31.75 -2.81
CA ALA A 128 -17.40 -30.80 -2.42
C ALA A 128 -18.10 -29.47 -2.13
N VAL A 129 -17.91 -28.95 -0.92
CA VAL A 129 -18.49 -27.69 -0.49
C VAL A 129 -17.35 -26.69 -0.35
N ALA A 130 -17.43 -25.57 -1.07
CA ALA A 130 -16.52 -24.44 -0.87
C ALA A 130 -17.11 -23.41 0.08
N SER A 131 -16.27 -22.94 1.00
CA SER A 131 -16.61 -21.99 2.04
C SER A 131 -16.17 -20.58 1.63
N ILE A 132 -17.13 -19.67 1.48
CA ILE A 132 -16.89 -18.31 1.00
C ILE A 132 -16.63 -17.39 2.19
N ILE A 133 -15.54 -16.62 2.14
CA ILE A 133 -15.20 -15.60 3.15
C ILE A 133 -15.65 -14.19 2.74
N LYS A 134 -15.69 -13.89 1.43
CA LYS A 134 -16.07 -12.57 0.91
C LYS A 134 -16.58 -12.67 -0.52
N VAL A 135 -17.57 -11.82 -0.84
CA VAL A 135 -17.94 -11.51 -2.23
C VAL A 135 -17.30 -10.17 -2.59
N ALA A 136 -16.32 -10.19 -3.51
CA ALA A 136 -15.67 -8.97 -3.97
C ALA A 136 -16.53 -8.30 -5.04
N SER A 137 -16.91 -7.04 -4.81
CA SER A 137 -17.70 -6.19 -5.72
C SER A 137 -16.86 -5.45 -6.77
N GLY A 138 -15.53 -5.60 -6.69
CA GLY A 138 -14.59 -4.93 -7.56
C GLY A 138 -13.15 -5.12 -7.10
N ASN A 139 -12.25 -4.48 -7.82
CA ASN A 139 -10.82 -4.52 -7.62
C ASN A 139 -10.22 -3.11 -7.80
N ILE A 140 -9.06 -2.90 -7.21
CA ILE A 140 -8.22 -1.73 -7.45
C ILE A 140 -7.33 -2.03 -8.64
N GLU A 141 -7.40 -1.20 -9.66
CA GLU A 141 -6.47 -1.20 -10.79
C GLU A 141 -5.35 -0.18 -10.55
N LEU A 142 -4.13 -0.55 -10.93
CA LEU A 142 -2.97 0.33 -10.88
C LEU A 142 -2.66 0.89 -12.27
N VAL A 143 -2.71 2.22 -12.39
CA VAL A 143 -2.37 2.92 -13.64
C VAL A 143 -1.15 3.77 -13.42
N ARG A 144 -0.06 3.50 -14.16
CA ARG A 144 1.16 4.31 -14.08
C ARG A 144 0.83 5.78 -14.36
N THR A 145 1.26 6.67 -13.47
CA THR A 145 0.94 8.09 -13.54
C THR A 145 2.17 8.94 -13.30
N ALA A 146 2.13 10.20 -13.74
CA ALA A 146 3.19 11.14 -13.43
C ALA A 146 3.18 11.49 -11.93
N PRO A 147 4.35 11.56 -11.26
CA PRO A 147 4.45 11.97 -9.87
C PRO A 147 4.04 13.45 -9.72
N ARG A 148 3.42 13.81 -8.59
CA ARG A 148 2.94 15.19 -8.34
C ARG A 148 4.03 16.10 -7.77
N LEU A 149 5.10 16.26 -8.52
CA LEU A 149 6.32 16.99 -8.13
C LEU A 149 6.15 18.52 -8.00
N ASP A 150 5.06 19.08 -8.53
CA ASP A 150 4.73 20.49 -8.34
C ASP A 150 4.58 20.86 -6.86
N LYS A 151 4.08 19.92 -6.05
CA LYS A 151 3.91 20.10 -4.59
C LYS A 151 5.27 20.19 -3.90
N LEU A 152 6.22 19.33 -4.28
CA LEU A 152 7.59 19.37 -3.77
C LEU A 152 8.22 20.75 -3.99
N ARG A 153 8.14 21.28 -5.21
CA ARG A 153 8.69 22.61 -5.54
C ARG A 153 8.02 23.72 -4.72
N LYS A 154 6.70 23.62 -4.46
CA LYS A 154 5.98 24.61 -3.63
C LYS A 154 6.46 24.58 -2.18
N LEU A 155 6.57 23.39 -1.59
CA LEU A 155 7.03 23.19 -0.21
C LEU A 155 8.44 23.75 -0.01
N LEU A 156 9.38 23.39 -0.90
CA LEU A 156 10.77 23.84 -0.80
C LEU A 156 10.97 25.35 -1.08
N ASN A 157 10.01 25.98 -1.77
CA ASN A 157 9.99 27.42 -1.98
C ASN A 157 9.44 28.22 -0.79
N GLU A 158 8.83 27.56 0.21
CA GLU A 158 8.32 28.27 1.39
C GLU A 158 9.47 28.92 2.17
N ARG A 159 10.63 28.27 2.18
CA ARG A 159 11.83 28.75 2.85
C ARG A 159 13.11 28.33 2.10
N PRO A 160 13.46 29.04 1.01
CA PRO A 160 14.74 28.86 0.34
C PRO A 160 15.89 29.18 1.29
N TYR A 161 17.02 28.52 1.07
CA TYR A 161 18.25 28.81 1.79
C TYR A 161 18.90 30.09 1.24
N VAL A 162 19.26 31.01 2.14
CA VAL A 162 20.02 32.22 1.84
C VAL A 162 21.35 32.20 2.60
N LEU A 163 22.46 32.46 1.90
CA LEU A 163 23.79 32.51 2.51
C LEU A 163 23.83 33.61 3.58
N ASP A 164 24.53 33.32 4.68
CA ASP A 164 24.61 34.17 5.88
C ASP A 164 23.25 34.39 6.60
N GLU A 165 22.26 33.51 6.37
CA GLU A 165 21.05 33.49 7.18
C GLU A 165 21.37 33.12 8.63
N ASP A 166 21.00 33.98 9.58
CA ASP A 166 21.12 33.68 11.00
C ASP A 166 19.83 32.96 11.45
N LEU A 167 19.88 31.63 11.45
CA LEU A 167 18.78 30.74 11.84
C LEU A 167 18.53 30.75 13.36
N GLY A 168 18.80 31.87 14.05
CA GLY A 168 18.85 32.01 15.51
C GLY A 168 17.89 31.11 16.28
N SER A 169 18.29 30.59 17.44
CA SER A 169 17.70 29.45 18.17
C SER A 169 16.17 29.42 18.39
N ASP A 170 15.44 30.48 18.07
CA ASP A 170 13.99 30.63 18.13
C ASP A 170 13.25 30.44 16.79
N VAL A 171 13.94 30.14 15.68
CA VAL A 171 13.21 29.97 14.41
C VAL A 171 12.40 28.68 14.41
N GLN A 172 11.09 28.84 14.59
CA GLN A 172 10.08 27.82 14.31
C GLN A 172 10.44 27.12 12.99
N HIS A 173 10.62 25.80 13.00
CA HIS A 173 10.88 24.94 11.82
C HIS A 173 9.74 24.94 10.77
N LYS A 174 8.87 25.96 10.81
CA LYS A 174 7.79 26.18 9.87
C LYS A 174 8.36 26.41 8.47
N GLY A 175 7.84 25.65 7.50
CA GLY A 175 8.29 25.69 6.11
C GLY A 175 9.62 24.97 5.85
N LEU A 176 10.14 24.22 6.83
CA LEU A 176 11.27 23.32 6.65
C LEU A 176 10.77 21.87 6.66
N TYR A 177 11.29 21.06 5.73
CA TYR A 177 10.82 19.70 5.52
C TYR A 177 11.99 18.73 5.56
N THR A 178 11.86 17.69 6.37
CA THR A 178 12.76 16.55 6.36
C THR A 178 12.44 15.64 5.17
N TRP A 179 13.33 14.69 4.87
CA TRP A 179 13.05 13.65 3.85
C TRP A 179 11.73 12.92 4.14
N GLN A 180 11.48 12.57 5.41
CA GLN A 180 10.27 11.87 5.81
C GLN A 180 9.01 12.72 5.57
N ASP A 181 9.06 14.02 5.90
CA ASP A 181 7.95 14.93 5.62
C ASP A 181 7.65 15.01 4.12
N LEU A 182 8.68 15.04 3.27
CA LEU A 182 8.50 15.05 1.82
C LEU A 182 7.85 13.77 1.31
N CYS A 183 8.23 12.61 1.84
CA CYS A 183 7.62 11.33 1.50
C CYS A 183 6.14 11.24 1.90
N GLU A 184 5.76 11.85 3.02
CA GLU A 184 4.37 11.89 3.48
C GLU A 184 3.51 12.91 2.72
N LEU A 185 4.11 14.06 2.38
CA LEU A 185 3.39 15.16 1.74
C LEU A 185 3.28 15.02 0.22
N VAL A 186 4.24 14.37 -0.46
CA VAL A 186 4.32 14.37 -1.92
C VAL A 186 3.97 12.99 -2.50
N GLN A 187 3.06 13.00 -3.48
CA GLN A 187 2.62 11.80 -4.19
C GLN A 187 3.61 11.42 -5.30
N ALA A 188 4.74 10.85 -4.88
CA ALA A 188 5.83 10.44 -5.75
C ALA A 188 6.58 9.25 -5.13
N SER A 189 7.25 8.43 -5.96
CA SER A 189 8.20 7.43 -5.47
C SER A 189 9.47 8.08 -4.92
N ASP A 190 10.22 7.31 -4.13
CA ASP A 190 11.50 7.78 -3.57
C ASP A 190 12.53 8.11 -4.67
N GLY A 191 12.57 7.30 -5.72
CA GLY A 191 13.39 7.56 -6.90
C GLY A 191 13.01 8.88 -7.57
N GLU A 192 11.72 9.09 -7.86
CA GLU A 192 11.22 10.31 -8.50
C GLU A 192 11.44 11.57 -7.63
N LEU A 193 11.31 11.45 -6.30
CA LEU A 193 11.62 12.55 -5.38
C LEU A 193 13.10 12.92 -5.42
N THR A 194 13.99 11.92 -5.35
CA THR A 194 15.44 12.14 -5.35
C THR A 194 15.91 12.75 -6.67
N GLU A 195 15.40 12.25 -7.79
CA GLU A 195 15.67 12.82 -9.11
C GLU A 195 15.20 14.27 -9.21
N GLN A 196 14.01 14.57 -8.68
CA GLN A 196 13.48 15.93 -8.71
C GLN A 196 14.26 16.88 -7.82
N LEU A 197 14.63 16.47 -6.60
CA LEU A 197 15.47 17.26 -5.70
C LEU A 197 16.79 17.63 -6.38
N SER A 198 17.40 16.66 -7.07
CA SER A 198 18.62 16.88 -7.86
C SER A 198 18.37 17.84 -9.02
N SER A 199 17.25 17.70 -9.74
CA SER A 199 16.90 18.57 -10.88
C SER A 199 16.64 20.03 -10.49
N ILE A 200 16.21 20.29 -9.26
CA ILE A 200 15.93 21.65 -8.78
C ILE A 200 17.05 22.22 -7.91
N SER A 201 18.21 21.55 -7.86
CA SER A 201 19.35 21.92 -7.02
C SER A 201 18.96 22.09 -5.55
N ALA A 202 18.01 21.28 -5.07
CA ALA A 202 17.70 21.23 -3.66
C ALA A 202 18.79 20.43 -2.93
N VAL A 203 19.16 20.89 -1.74
CA VAL A 203 20.20 20.29 -0.91
C VAL A 203 19.69 20.11 0.52
N GLU A 204 20.25 19.14 1.21
CA GLU A 204 19.99 18.91 2.62
C GLU A 204 20.92 19.81 3.46
N ILE A 205 20.33 20.69 4.27
CA ILE A 205 21.04 21.60 5.18
C ILE A 205 20.42 21.43 6.57
N ASP A 206 21.25 21.04 7.54
CA ASP A 206 20.84 20.78 8.93
C ASP A 206 19.68 19.77 9.07
N GLY A 207 19.64 18.76 8.19
CA GLY A 207 18.58 17.73 8.19
C GLY A 207 17.29 18.13 7.46
N PHE A 208 17.27 19.31 6.82
CA PHE A 208 16.12 19.81 6.07
C PHE A 208 16.46 20.02 4.60
N TRP A 209 15.56 19.62 3.72
CA TRP A 209 15.70 19.88 2.28
C TRP A 209 15.29 21.30 1.95
N ARG A 210 16.15 22.02 1.21
CA ARG A 210 15.92 23.41 0.80
C ARG A 210 16.44 23.66 -0.60
N MET A 211 15.81 24.58 -1.32
CA MET A 211 16.39 25.13 -2.55
C MET A 211 17.32 26.29 -2.22
N VAL A 212 18.47 26.32 -2.87
CA VAL A 212 19.44 27.42 -2.76
C VAL A 212 19.05 28.54 -3.71
N ASP A 213 19.02 29.79 -3.23
CA ASP A 213 18.78 30.92 -4.12
C ASP A 213 19.96 31.18 -5.08
N ASP A 214 19.68 31.77 -6.24
CA ASP A 214 20.70 32.01 -7.27
C ASP A 214 21.86 32.90 -6.79
N SER A 215 21.61 33.86 -5.89
CA SER A 215 22.67 34.75 -5.37
C SER A 215 23.64 33.99 -4.49
N SER A 216 23.10 33.15 -3.59
CA SER A 216 23.88 32.27 -2.73
C SER A 216 24.65 31.23 -3.54
N ALA A 217 23.99 30.59 -4.51
CA ALA A 217 24.63 29.59 -5.37
C ALA A 217 25.82 30.19 -6.15
N ASN A 218 25.64 31.38 -6.74
CA ASN A 218 26.73 32.07 -7.45
C ASN A 218 27.88 32.45 -6.51
N THR A 219 27.57 32.95 -5.32
CA THR A 219 28.60 33.33 -4.32
C THR A 219 29.41 32.12 -3.89
N ILE A 220 28.74 30.98 -3.60
CA ILE A 220 29.40 29.73 -3.22
C ILE A 220 30.25 29.20 -4.37
N LEU A 221 29.73 29.20 -5.60
CA LEU A 221 30.49 28.80 -6.79
C LEU A 221 31.74 29.66 -6.96
N ASP A 222 31.63 30.98 -6.79
CA ASP A 222 32.77 31.89 -6.90
C ASP A 222 33.80 31.60 -5.81
N MET A 223 33.38 31.36 -4.56
CA MET A 223 34.27 30.94 -3.48
C MET A 223 34.98 29.61 -3.80
N ILE A 224 34.28 28.62 -4.35
CA ILE A 224 34.86 27.32 -4.72
C ILE A 224 35.89 27.50 -5.85
N LEU A 225 35.56 28.28 -6.88
CA LEU A 225 36.44 28.52 -8.02
C LEU A 225 37.71 29.27 -7.59
N HIS A 226 37.59 30.31 -6.77
CA HIS A 226 38.75 31.05 -6.24
C HIS A 226 39.67 30.15 -5.41
N ASN A 227 39.12 29.30 -4.55
CA ASN A 227 39.92 28.34 -3.77
C ASN A 227 40.57 27.25 -4.64
N SER A 228 39.91 26.85 -5.72
CA SER A 228 40.44 25.84 -6.65
C SER A 228 41.61 26.35 -7.50
N VAL A 229 41.78 27.66 -7.63
CA VAL A 229 42.92 28.29 -8.33
C VAL A 229 44.10 28.54 -7.37
N LEU A 230 43.83 28.60 -6.06
CA LEU A 230 44.85 28.83 -5.03
C LEU A 230 45.56 27.54 -4.59
N HIS A 231 45.05 26.37 -4.99
CA HIS A 231 45.65 25.05 -4.79
C HIS A 231 46.05 24.41 -6.11
#